data_AF-A0A6V8KF83-F1
#
_entry.id   AF-A0A6V8KF83-F1
#
_cell.length_a   1.000
_cell.length_b   1.000
_cell.length_c   1.000
_cell.angle_alpha   90.00
_cell.angle_beta   90.00
_cell.angle_gamma   90.00
#
_symmetry.space_group_name_H-M   'P 1'
#
loop_
_entity.id
_entity.type
_entity.pdbx_description
1 polymer ?
#
loop_
_entity_poly.entity_id
_entity_poly.type
_entity_poly.pdbx_seq_one_letter_code
_entity_poly.pdbx_strand_id
1 'polypeptide(L)' 'MTTVSAERLAKVFVEVADTLVDEFDLIEFLQMLTDRVARLIDDSTVGLLLADPRGHLQFMAASDENTKLLEPGK' A
#
# COMPACT_ATOMS: atom_id res chain seq x y z
N MET A 1 -13.03 9.21 15.14
CA MET A 1 -11.57 9.00 15.02
C MET A 1 -11.23 7.70 15.70
N THR A 2 -11.09 6.63 14.92
CA THR A 2 -10.56 5.35 15.39
C THR A 2 -9.06 5.52 15.58
N THR A 3 -8.59 5.47 16.82
CA THR A 3 -7.16 5.60 17.13
C THR A 3 -6.48 4.25 16.96
N VAL A 4 -5.48 4.17 16.09
CA VAL A 4 -4.65 2.98 15.93
C VAL A 4 -3.75 2.84 17.16
N SER A 5 -3.79 1.68 17.83
CA SER A 5 -2.90 1.38 18.95
C SER A 5 -1.45 1.29 18.48
N ALA A 6 -0.50 1.77 19.30
CA ALA A 6 0.93 1.67 19.01
C ALA A 6 1.39 0.23 18.73
N GLU A 7 0.79 -0.76 19.39
CA GLU A 7 1.11 -2.19 19.21
C GLU A 7 0.71 -2.71 17.82
N ARG A 8 -0.49 -2.35 17.33
CA ARG A 8 -0.92 -2.64 15.94
C ARG A 8 -0.02 -1.95 14.91
N LEU A 9 0.37 -0.70 15.17
CA LEU A 9 1.26 0.04 14.27
C LEU A 9 2.65 -0.62 14.21
N ALA A 10 3.21 -0.98 15.37
CA ALA A 10 4.50 -1.65 15.46
C ALA A 10 4.49 -3.00 14.73
N LYS A 11 3.40 -3.78 14.85
CA LYS A 11 3.24 -5.05 14.13
C LYS A 11 3.31 -4.87 12.61
N VAL A 12 2.60 -3.89 12.08
CA VAL A 12 2.64 -3.58 10.63
C VAL A 12 4.05 -3.18 10.20
N PHE A 13 4.77 -2.39 11.02
CA PHE A 13 6.15 -1.99 10.74
C PHE A 13 7.14 -3.16 10.72
N VAL A 14 7.04 -4.08 11.68
CA VAL A 14 7.91 -5.27 11.72
C VAL A 14 7.66 -6.14 10.50
N GLU A 15 6.40 -6.39 10.16
CA GLU A 15 6.04 -7.21 9.01
C GLU A 15 6.43 -6.54 7.67
N VAL A 16 6.47 -5.20 7.61
CA VAL A 16 7.00 -4.43 6.46
C VAL A 16 8.54 -4.52 6.39
N ALA A 17 9.22 -4.45 7.53
CA ALA A 17 10.67 -4.56 7.58
C ALA A 17 11.16 -5.98 7.25
N ASP A 18 10.39 -7.00 7.63
CA ASP A 18 10.69 -8.41 7.35
C ASP A 18 10.70 -8.70 5.84
N THR A 19 9.80 -8.05 5.08
CA THR A 19 9.82 -8.15 3.61
C THR A 19 11.04 -7.48 2.97
N LEU A 20 11.72 -6.55 3.66
CA LEU A 20 12.88 -5.82 3.12
C LEU A 20 14.22 -6.57 3.26
N VAL A 21 14.23 -7.82 3.76
CA VAL A 21 15.42 -8.65 3.95
C VAL A 21 15.35 -9.88 3.02
N ASP A 22 16.39 -10.06 2.19
CA ASP A 22 16.60 -11.05 1.11
C ASP A 22 15.40 -11.41 0.19
N GLU A 23 15.63 -11.41 -1.13
CA GLU A 23 14.58 -11.63 -2.16
C GLU A 23 13.40 -10.63 -2.10
N PHE A 24 13.67 -9.36 -1.76
CA PHE A 24 12.66 -8.30 -1.74
C PHE A 24 11.98 -8.13 -3.11
N ASP A 25 10.71 -8.53 -3.19
CA ASP A 25 9.81 -8.19 -4.28
C ASP A 25 9.05 -6.90 -3.95
N LEU A 26 9.43 -5.81 -4.63
CA LEU A 26 8.81 -4.50 -4.46
C LEU A 26 7.31 -4.51 -4.79
N ILE A 27 6.87 -5.30 -5.77
CA ILE A 27 5.46 -5.33 -6.18
C ILE A 27 4.63 -6.04 -5.11
N GLU A 28 5.10 -7.20 -4.64
CA GLU A 28 4.45 -7.94 -3.57
C GLU A 28 4.36 -7.10 -2.28
N PHE A 29 5.44 -6.37 -1.97
CA PHE A 29 5.48 -5.46 -0.85
C PHE A 29 4.41 -4.36 -0.93
N LEU A 30 4.31 -3.67 -2.08
CA LEU A 30 3.37 -2.57 -2.25
C LEU A 30 1.92 -3.07 -2.24
N GLN A 31 1.64 -4.27 -2.77
CA GLN A 31 0.33 -4.91 -2.67
C GLN A 31 -0.04 -5.20 -1.22
N MET A 32 0.85 -5.86 -0.47
CA MET A 32 0.65 -6.16 0.94
C MET A 32 0.41 -4.88 1.76
N LEU A 33 1.18 -3.81 1.48
CA LEU A 33 1.02 -2.52 2.13
C LEU A 33 -0.38 -1.95 1.89
N THR A 34 -0.85 -1.93 0.64
CA THR A 34 -2.19 -1.42 0.31
C THR A 34 -3.30 -2.22 0.98
N ASP A 35 -3.18 -3.56 1.02
CA ASP A 35 -4.15 -4.44 1.68
C ASP A 35 -4.25 -4.22 3.19
N ARG A 36 -3.12 -3.94 3.85
CA ARG A 36 -3.09 -3.69 5.29
C ARG A 36 -3.65 -2.33 5.64
N VAL A 37 -3.34 -1.31 4.83
CA VAL A 37 -3.90 0.02 5.03
C VAL A 37 -5.42 -0.01 4.84
N ALA A 38 -5.92 -0.67 3.79
CA ALA A 38 -7.36 -0.87 3.56
C ALA A 38 -8.08 -1.44 4.79
N ARG A 39 -7.54 -2.54 5.34
CA ARG A 39 -8.06 -3.17 6.56
C ARG A 39 -7.95 -2.29 7.81
N LEU A 40 -6.98 -1.37 7.85
CA LEU A 40 -6.82 -0.43 8.95
C LEU A 40 -7.88 0.68 8.96
N ILE A 41 -8.42 1.02 7.78
CA ILE A 41 -9.39 2.12 7.57
C ILE A 41 -10.80 1.60 7.24
N ASP A 42 -11.21 0.54 7.94
CA ASP A 42 -12.55 -0.05 7.83
C ASP A 42 -12.87 -0.64 6.43
N ASP A 43 -11.95 -1.42 5.87
CA ASP A 43 -12.07 -2.14 4.59
C ASP A 43 -12.34 -1.24 3.36
N SER A 44 -11.79 -0.01 3.38
CA SER A 44 -11.86 0.90 2.24
C SER A 44 -10.94 0.49 1.08
N THR A 45 -11.24 0.90 -0.14
CA THR A 45 -10.33 0.74 -1.30
C THR A 45 -9.15 1.70 -1.23
N VAL A 46 -7.93 1.18 -1.31
CA VAL A 46 -6.67 1.94 -1.25
C VAL A 46 -5.85 1.70 -2.52
N GLY A 47 -5.30 2.77 -3.10
CA GLY A 47 -4.36 2.71 -4.21
C GLY A 47 -3.07 3.46 -3.90
N LEU A 48 -1.95 3.00 -4.46
CA LEU A 48 -0.63 3.61 -4.31
C LEU A 48 -0.15 4.14 -5.67
N LEU A 49 0.17 5.43 -5.70
CA LEU A 49 0.66 6.14 -6.88
C LEU A 49 2.06 6.68 -6.59
N LEU A 50 2.97 6.58 -7.56
CA LEU A 50 4.30 7.17 -7.51
C LEU A 50 4.41 8.31 -8.53
N ALA A 51 4.80 9.49 -8.09
CA ALA A 51 5.08 10.60 -9.00
C ALA A 51 6.48 10.44 -9.62
N ASP A 52 6.57 10.57 -10.94
CA ASP A 52 7.85 10.74 -11.62
C ASP A 52 8.43 12.15 -11.33
N PRO A 53 9.70 12.44 -11.70
CA PRO A 53 10.31 13.76 -11.50
C PRO A 53 9.58 14.93 -12.19
N ARG A 54 8.67 14.64 -13.11
CA ARG A 54 7.86 15.61 -13.85
C ARG A 54 6.45 15.75 -13.26
N GLY A 55 6.12 14.99 -12.22
CA GLY A 55 4.82 15.00 -11.55
C GLY A 55 3.78 14.07 -12.17
N HIS A 56 4.13 13.23 -13.14
CA HIS A 56 3.19 12.23 -13.65
C HIS A 56 3.04 11.10 -12.66
N LEU A 57 1.79 10.75 -12.35
CA LEU A 57 1.47 9.69 -11.40
C LEU A 57 1.43 8.34 -12.12
N GLN A 58 2.19 7.38 -11.60
CA GLN A 58 2.21 5.99 -12.04
C GLN A 58 1.53 5.11 -11.00
N PHE A 59 0.63 4.24 -11.44
CA PHE A 59 -0.02 3.26 -10.58
C PHE A 59 0.95 2.15 -10.19
N MET A 60 1.01 1.85 -8.89
CA MET A 60 1.94 0.86 -8.34
C MET A 60 1.22 -0.36 -7.76
N ALA A 61 0.19 -0.14 -6.94
CA ALA A 61 -0.54 -1.21 -6.25
C ALA A 61 -1.92 -0.74 -5.77
N ALA A 62 -2.80 -1.69 -5.46
CA ALA A 62 -4.07 -1.41 -4.80
C ALA A 62 -4.59 -2.61 -4.00
N SER A 63 -5.45 -2.32 -3.03
CA SER A 63 -6.04 -3.31 -2.11
C SER A 63 -7.19 -4.13 -2.68
N ASP A 64 -7.60 -3.85 -3.91
CA ASP A 64 -8.62 -4.57 -4.67
C ASP A 64 -8.14 -4.66 -6.12
N GLU A 65 -8.20 -5.85 -6.71
CA GLU A 65 -7.77 -6.13 -8.09
C GLU A 65 -8.55 -5.29 -9.12
N ASN A 66 -9.76 -4.84 -8.77
CA ASN A 66 -10.59 -3.95 -9.61
C ASN A 66 -10.06 -2.51 -9.69
N THR A 67 -9.08 -2.15 -8.86
CA THR A 67 -8.56 -0.78 -8.76
C THR A 67 -7.49 -0.45 -9.81
N LYS A 68 -7.23 -1.35 -10.78
CA LYS A 68 -6.45 -1.04 -12.00
C LYS A 68 -7.04 0.12 -12.82
N LEU A 69 -8.24 0.59 -12.48
CA LEU A 69 -8.91 1.76 -13.07
C LEU A 69 -8.45 3.12 -12.51
N LEU A 70 -7.52 3.17 -11.55
CA LEU A 70 -6.96 4.43 -11.03
C LEU A 70 -5.76 4.98 -11.84
N GLU A 71 -5.62 4.61 -13.12
CA GLU A 71 -4.69 5.29 -14.02
C GLU A 71 -5.16 6.74 -14.23
N PRO A 72 -4.37 7.76 -13.87
CA PRO A 72 -4.70 9.14 -14.18
C PRO A 72 -4.42 9.37 -15.67
N GLY A 73 -5.46 9.24 -16.48
CA GLY A 73 -5.35 9.38 -17.93
C GLY A 73 -6.45 8.70 -18.77
N LYS A 74 -7.41 8.01 -18.13
CA LYS A 74 -8.69 7.66 -18.76
C LYS A 74 -9.86 8.33 -18.05
#